data_AF-A0A507QRL3-F1
#
_entry.id   AF-A0A507QRL3-F1
#
_cell.length_a   1.000
_cell.length_b   1.000
_cell.length_c   1.000
_cell.angle_alpha   90.00
_cell.angle_beta   90.00
_cell.angle_gamma   90.00
#
_symmetry.space_group_name_H-M   'P 1'
#
loop_
_entity.id
_entity.type
_entity.pdbx_description
1 polymer ?
#
loop_
_entity_poly.entity_id
_entity_poly.type
_entity_poly.pdbx_seq_one_letter_code
_entity_poly.pdbx_strand_id
1 'polypeptide(L)'
;MPQSIPHGDITGYGRKLAAVIIVVTTYPIPAGLHAIPPHLLDLRPDSEVDHDILHPKSVMDEKNIWFFWNKDYKNMCPYAKRNVRAWHRRLSKYGWTIHVLNRLPFSAFNIANFLDVSDPEPFPRVFINGPSAAT
;
A
#
# COMPACT_ATOMS: atom_id res chain seq x y z
N MET A 1 -48.70 25.84 -46.63
CA MET A 1 -47.82 26.66 -45.77
C MET A 1 -47.82 26.06 -44.38
N PRO A 2 -46.69 25.62 -43.81
CA PRO A 2 -46.60 25.34 -42.38
C PRO A 2 -46.06 26.56 -41.63
N GLN A 3 -46.70 26.93 -40.52
CA GLN A 3 -46.12 27.80 -39.50
C GLN A 3 -45.48 26.94 -38.40
N SER A 4 -44.33 27.41 -37.93
CA SER A 4 -43.40 26.82 -36.96
C SER A 4 -43.76 27.13 -35.50
N ILE A 5 -43.50 26.18 -34.59
CA ILE A 5 -43.32 26.38 -33.12
C ILE A 5 -42.17 25.45 -32.65
N PRO A 6 -41.29 25.84 -31.70
CA PRO A 6 -39.87 25.48 -31.74
C PRO A 6 -39.49 24.19 -31.00
N HIS A 7 -38.39 23.58 -31.47
CA HIS A 7 -37.74 22.42 -30.87
C HIS A 7 -36.91 22.81 -29.64
N GLY A 8 -37.29 22.24 -28.49
CA GLY A 8 -36.41 22.10 -27.33
C GLY A 8 -35.52 20.86 -27.48
N ASP A 9 -34.25 21.05 -27.11
CA ASP A 9 -33.09 20.19 -27.24
C ASP A 9 -33.21 18.86 -26.48
N ILE A 10 -32.92 17.74 -27.17
CA ILE A 10 -32.74 16.40 -26.58
C ILE A 10 -31.41 15.79 -27.03
N THR A 11 -30.31 16.48 -26.78
CA THR A 11 -28.98 15.90 -26.90
C THR A 11 -28.57 15.24 -25.58
N GLY A 12 -28.44 13.91 -25.53
CA GLY A 12 -27.94 13.31 -24.30
C GLY A 12 -27.68 11.82 -24.19
N TYR A 13 -27.91 10.94 -25.18
CA TYR A 13 -27.47 9.54 -25.05
C TYR A 13 -27.10 8.90 -26.40
N GLY A 14 -25.87 9.17 -26.85
CA GLY A 14 -25.23 8.46 -27.95
C GLY A 14 -23.99 7.73 -27.43
N ARG A 15 -24.05 6.39 -27.35
CA ARG A 15 -22.90 5.52 -27.09
C ARG A 15 -21.85 5.74 -28.17
N LYS A 16 -20.79 6.50 -27.87
CA LYS A 16 -19.54 6.48 -28.63
C LYS A 16 -18.56 5.58 -27.91
N LEU A 17 -18.18 4.50 -28.58
CA LEU A 17 -17.01 3.69 -28.28
C LEU A 17 -15.80 4.63 -28.28
N ALA A 18 -15.35 5.04 -27.09
CA ALA A 18 -14.10 5.77 -26.95
C ALA A 18 -12.98 4.74 -27.09
N ALA A 19 -12.35 4.70 -28.26
CA ALA A 19 -11.01 4.15 -28.39
C ALA A 19 -10.13 4.88 -27.36
N VAL A 20 -9.63 4.14 -26.38
CA VAL A 20 -8.63 4.64 -25.43
C VAL A 20 -7.35 4.82 -26.23
N ILE A 21 -7.19 6.01 -26.79
CA ILE A 21 -5.89 6.47 -27.29
C ILE A 21 -5.02 6.58 -26.04
N ILE A 22 -4.15 5.59 -25.84
CA ILE A 22 -3.03 5.71 -24.91
C ILE A 22 -2.13 6.78 -25.54
N VAL A 23 -2.34 8.04 -25.18
CA VAL A 23 -1.35 9.08 -25.41
C VAL A 23 -0.17 8.70 -24.51
N VAL A 24 0.82 8.01 -25.08
CA VAL A 24 2.12 7.80 -24.42
C VAL A 24 2.78 9.17 -24.38
N THR A 25 2.47 9.94 -23.35
CA THR A 25 3.22 11.15 -23.03
C THR A 25 4.60 10.70 -22.58
N THR A 26 5.60 10.85 -23.44
CA THR A 26 7.01 10.58 -23.09
C THR A 26 7.51 11.69 -22.19
N TYR A 27 7.16 11.62 -20.91
CA TYR A 27 7.78 12.44 -19.90
C TYR A 27 9.28 12.12 -19.88
N PRO A 28 10.17 13.10 -20.11
CA PRO A 28 11.59 12.85 -20.05
C PRO A 28 11.96 12.43 -18.64
N ILE A 29 12.80 11.40 -18.52
CA ILE A 29 13.33 10.97 -17.24
C ILE A 29 14.17 12.12 -16.66
N PRO A 30 13.91 12.59 -15.43
CA PRO A 30 14.70 13.66 -14.82
C PRO A 30 16.19 13.30 -14.77
N ALA A 31 17.05 14.32 -14.89
CA ALA A 31 18.50 14.14 -14.81
C ALA A 31 18.90 13.42 -13.51
N GLY A 32 19.79 12.43 -13.63
CA GLY A 32 20.24 11.60 -12.51
C GLY A 32 19.34 10.40 -12.16
N LEU A 33 18.17 10.26 -12.82
CA LEU A 33 17.33 9.07 -12.69
C LEU A 33 17.53 8.14 -13.89
N HIS A 34 17.37 6.84 -13.64
CA HIS A 34 17.31 5.82 -14.68
C HIS A 34 16.16 4.86 -14.38
N ALA A 35 15.54 4.33 -15.44
CA ALA A 35 14.53 3.30 -15.27
C ALA A 35 15.19 2.03 -14.70
N ILE A 36 14.53 1.39 -13.73
CA ILE A 36 14.96 0.08 -13.24
C ILE A 36 14.78 -0.91 -14.42
N PRO A 37 15.83 -1.66 -14.80
CA PRO A 37 15.74 -2.65 -15.85
C PRO A 37 14.57 -3.64 -15.60
N PRO A 38 13.77 -4.02 -16.62
CA PRO A 38 12.60 -4.86 -16.44
C PRO A 38 12.88 -6.20 -15.74
N HIS A 39 14.04 -6.81 -16.01
CA HIS A 39 14.46 -8.06 -15.39
C HIS A 39 14.77 -7.93 -13.88
N LEU A 40 14.91 -6.71 -13.37
CA LEU A 40 15.08 -6.42 -11.94
C LEU A 40 13.75 -6.11 -11.25
N LEU A 41 12.63 -6.01 -11.98
CA LEU A 41 11.33 -5.76 -11.39
C LEU A 41 10.72 -7.08 -10.88
N ASP A 42 10.25 -7.08 -9.63
CA ASP A 42 9.33 -8.12 -9.17
C ASP A 42 7.94 -7.82 -9.75
N LEU A 43 7.55 -8.59 -10.78
CA LEU A 43 6.27 -8.47 -11.50
C LEU A 43 5.23 -9.51 -11.05
N ARG A 44 5.51 -10.28 -9.98
CA ARG A 44 4.54 -11.25 -9.44
C ARG A 44 3.23 -10.56 -9.07
N PRO A 45 2.08 -11.23 -9.14
CA PRO A 45 0.82 -10.66 -8.68
C PRO A 45 0.89 -10.27 -7.21
N ASP A 46 0.11 -9.25 -6.82
CA ASP A 46 0.10 -8.74 -5.43
C ASP A 46 -0.25 -9.82 -4.40
N SER A 47 -1.03 -10.84 -4.77
CA SER A 47 -1.36 -11.96 -3.89
C SER A 47 -0.16 -12.81 -3.47
N GLU A 48 0.82 -12.98 -4.37
CA GLU A 48 2.06 -13.71 -4.04
C GLU A 48 2.94 -12.88 -3.11
N VAL A 49 3.04 -11.57 -3.34
CA VAL A 49 3.76 -10.66 -2.44
C VAL A 49 3.07 -10.57 -1.08
N ASP A 50 1.73 -10.52 -1.05
CA ASP A 50 0.95 -10.54 0.19
C ASP A 50 1.17 -11.83 0.97
N HIS A 51 1.28 -12.96 0.27
CA HIS A 51 1.56 -14.24 0.90
C HIS A 51 2.93 -14.22 1.60
N ASP A 52 3.98 -13.72 0.94
CA ASP A 52 5.32 -13.60 1.53
C ASP A 52 5.32 -12.66 2.75
N ILE A 53 4.63 -11.52 2.67
CA ILE A 53 4.51 -10.55 3.77
C ILE A 53 3.75 -11.11 4.98
N LEU A 54 2.75 -11.97 4.74
CA LEU A 54 1.97 -12.61 5.80
C LEU A 54 2.69 -13.82 6.43
N HIS A 55 3.73 -14.34 5.76
CA HIS A 55 4.54 -15.47 6.22
C HIS A 55 6.04 -15.14 6.12
N PRO A 56 6.50 -14.07 6.81
CA PRO A 56 7.89 -13.67 6.76
C PRO A 56 8.79 -14.74 7.38
N LYS A 57 10.03 -14.79 6.91
CA LYS A 57 11.08 -15.62 7.51
C LYS A 57 11.36 -15.14 8.93
N SER A 58 11.78 -16.05 9.81
CA SER A 58 12.27 -15.69 11.14
C SER A 58 13.41 -14.67 11.06
N VAL A 59 13.52 -13.82 12.08
CA VAL A 59 14.58 -12.82 12.18
C VAL A 59 15.90 -13.52 12.47
N MET A 60 16.79 -13.57 11.47
CA MET A 60 18.10 -14.25 11.57
C MET A 60 19.29 -13.29 11.52
N ASP A 61 19.08 -12.07 11.05
CA ASP A 61 20.13 -11.06 10.83
C ASP A 61 19.56 -9.64 10.96
N GLU A 62 20.33 -8.63 10.55
CA GLU A 62 19.93 -7.22 10.62
C GLU A 62 19.08 -6.78 9.41
N LYS A 63 18.93 -7.61 8.37
CA LYS A 63 18.21 -7.26 7.13
C LYS A 63 16.70 -7.43 7.27
N ASN A 64 16.14 -6.66 8.20
CA ASN A 64 14.72 -6.69 8.52
C ASN A 64 14.14 -5.27 8.45
N ILE A 65 13.01 -5.13 7.79
CA ILE A 65 12.26 -3.88 7.69
C ILE A 65 10.94 -4.08 8.41
N TRP A 66 10.70 -3.23 9.41
CA TRP A 66 9.55 -3.33 10.29
C TRP A 66 8.56 -2.21 9.98
N PHE A 67 7.37 -2.60 9.57
CA PHE A 67 6.21 -1.71 9.50
C PHE A 67 5.34 -1.93 10.73
N PHE A 68 4.52 -0.94 11.05
CA PHE A 68 3.53 -1.02 12.12
C PHE A 68 2.15 -0.63 11.62
N TRP A 69 1.14 -1.43 11.99
CA TRP A 69 -0.28 -1.11 11.82
C TRP A 69 -1.10 -1.76 12.92
N ASN A 70 -1.85 -0.97 13.69
CA ASN A 70 -2.51 -1.41 14.92
C ASN A 70 -3.44 -2.62 14.77
N LYS A 71 -4.11 -2.80 13.61
CA LYS A 71 -4.94 -3.97 13.31
C LYS A 71 -4.09 -5.10 12.74
N ASP A 72 -3.76 -5.09 11.47
CA ASP A 72 -2.80 -6.00 10.84
C ASP A 72 -2.57 -5.57 9.37
N TYR A 73 -1.72 -6.30 8.65
CA TYR A 73 -1.51 -6.08 7.22
C TYR A 73 -2.82 -6.18 6.41
N LYS A 74 -3.70 -7.14 6.72
CA LYS A 74 -4.93 -7.39 5.95
C LYS A 74 -5.92 -6.23 6.06
N ASN A 75 -5.95 -5.53 7.18
CA ASN A 75 -6.82 -4.39 7.47
C ASN A 75 -6.16 -3.03 7.18
N MET A 76 -4.97 -2.99 6.57
CA MET A 76 -4.40 -1.75 6.04
C MET A 76 -5.23 -1.19 4.89
N CYS A 77 -5.31 0.14 4.81
CA CYS A 77 -5.86 0.81 3.65
C CYS A 77 -5.04 0.49 2.37
N PRO A 78 -5.65 0.53 1.17
CA PRO A 78 -4.99 0.10 -0.07
C PRO A 78 -3.66 0.83 -0.36
N TYR A 79 -3.57 2.13 -0.07
CA TYR A 79 -2.33 2.88 -0.32
C TYR A 79 -1.18 2.46 0.61
N ALA A 80 -1.48 2.13 1.87
CA ALA A 80 -0.47 1.66 2.82
C ALA A 80 0.04 0.26 2.42
N LYS A 81 -0.85 -0.64 2.00
CA LYS A 81 -0.46 -1.95 1.43
C LYS A 81 0.46 -1.76 0.22
N ARG A 82 0.13 -0.84 -0.68
CA ARG A 82 0.97 -0.52 -1.85
C ARG A 82 2.38 -0.10 -1.43
N ASN A 83 2.52 0.69 -0.37
CA ASN A 83 3.84 1.06 0.16
C ASN A 83 4.62 -0.16 0.65
N VAL A 84 4.02 -0.99 1.53
CA VAL A 84 4.68 -2.20 2.07
C VAL A 84 5.09 -3.16 0.94
N ARG A 85 4.20 -3.39 -0.05
CA ARG A 85 4.50 -4.19 -1.25
C ARG A 85 5.67 -3.62 -2.05
N ALA A 86 5.73 -2.29 -2.21
CA ALA A 86 6.82 -1.65 -2.94
C ALA A 86 8.18 -1.88 -2.27
N TRP A 87 8.24 -1.83 -0.93
CA TRP A 87 9.45 -2.18 -0.17
C TRP A 87 9.82 -3.64 -0.36
N HIS A 88 8.85 -4.56 -0.26
CA HIS A 88 9.07 -5.98 -0.52
C HIS A 88 9.67 -6.22 -1.91
N ARG A 89 9.01 -5.74 -2.97
CA ARG A 89 9.44 -5.93 -4.36
C ARG A 89 10.85 -5.41 -4.65
N ARG A 90 11.28 -4.35 -3.96
CA ARG A 90 12.60 -3.76 -4.16
C ARG A 90 13.70 -4.52 -3.44
N LEU A 91 13.44 -5.01 -2.23
CA LEU A 91 14.50 -5.40 -1.31
C LEU A 91 14.53 -6.90 -0.98
N SER A 92 13.43 -7.63 -1.17
CA SER A 92 13.38 -9.07 -0.84
C SER A 92 14.40 -9.89 -1.62
N LYS A 93 14.58 -9.59 -2.90
CA LYS A 93 15.61 -10.19 -3.77
C LYS A 93 17.05 -9.93 -3.31
N TYR A 94 17.27 -8.95 -2.44
CA TYR A 94 18.57 -8.65 -1.83
C TYR A 94 18.71 -9.20 -0.39
N GLY A 95 17.76 -10.06 0.01
CA GLY A 95 17.75 -10.74 1.30
C GLY A 95 17.04 -9.98 2.42
N TRP A 96 16.34 -8.88 2.13
CA TRP A 96 15.58 -8.16 3.17
C TRP A 96 14.25 -8.84 3.44
N THR A 97 13.89 -8.98 4.72
CA THR A 97 12.58 -9.50 5.14
C THR A 97 11.69 -8.35 5.62
N ILE A 98 10.43 -8.35 5.17
CA ILE A 98 9.44 -7.36 5.58
C ILE A 98 8.58 -7.95 6.69
N HIS A 99 8.47 -7.25 7.81
CA HIS A 99 7.61 -7.60 8.93
C HIS A 99 6.57 -6.51 9.14
N VAL A 100 5.34 -6.91 9.43
CA VAL A 100 4.24 -5.97 9.71
C VAL A 100 3.72 -6.23 11.12
N LEU A 101 4.20 -5.43 12.07
CA LEU A 101 3.78 -5.50 13.46
C LEU A 101 2.39 -4.91 13.66
N ASN A 102 1.70 -5.43 14.67
CA ASN A 102 0.37 -5.00 15.05
C ASN A 102 0.16 -4.99 16.57
N ARG A 103 -1.08 -4.74 17.00
CA ARG A 103 -1.50 -4.78 18.41
C ARG A 103 -2.62 -5.78 18.68
N LEU A 104 -2.89 -6.70 17.76
CA LEU A 104 -3.95 -7.69 17.98
C LEU A 104 -3.53 -8.68 19.06
N PRO A 105 -4.40 -8.92 20.06
CA PRO A 105 -4.17 -9.98 21.03
C PRO A 105 -3.89 -11.31 20.32
N PHE A 106 -2.95 -12.09 20.86
CA PHE A 106 -2.56 -13.42 20.35
C PHE A 106 -1.94 -13.45 18.94
N SER A 107 -1.69 -12.30 18.30
CA SER A 107 -0.94 -12.26 17.05
C SER A 107 0.55 -12.56 17.30
N ALA A 108 1.14 -13.44 16.50
CA ALA A 108 2.59 -13.65 16.50
C ALA A 108 3.36 -12.35 16.16
N PHE A 109 2.73 -11.46 15.37
CA PHE A 109 3.27 -10.15 15.00
C PHE A 109 2.82 -9.02 15.94
N ASN A 110 2.30 -9.34 17.12
CA ASN A 110 2.04 -8.31 18.12
C ASN A 110 3.37 -7.68 18.54
N ILE A 111 3.45 -6.34 18.50
CA ILE A 111 4.65 -5.58 18.89
C ILE A 111 5.10 -5.87 20.33
N ALA A 112 4.20 -6.27 21.22
CA ALA A 112 4.51 -6.67 22.59
C ALA A 112 5.38 -7.94 22.69
N ASN A 113 5.49 -8.73 21.61
CA ASN A 113 6.41 -9.88 21.55
C ASN A 113 7.87 -9.45 21.31
N PHE A 114 8.10 -8.18 20.93
CA PHE A 114 9.41 -7.67 20.51
C PHE A 114 9.91 -6.54 21.40
N LEU A 115 9.02 -5.73 21.96
CA LEU A 115 9.33 -4.56 22.77
C LEU A 115 8.44 -4.52 24.02
N ASP A 116 8.94 -3.96 25.12
CA ASP A 116 8.11 -3.65 26.28
C ASP A 116 7.19 -2.47 25.95
N VAL A 117 5.96 -2.78 25.54
CA VAL A 117 4.94 -1.80 25.18
C VAL A 117 4.40 -1.00 26.37
N SER A 118 4.82 -1.33 27.60
CA SER A 118 4.46 -0.61 28.82
C SER A 118 5.47 0.48 29.15
N ASP A 119 6.63 0.51 28.49
CA ASP A 119 7.67 1.50 28.70
C ASP A 119 7.23 2.87 28.15
N PRO A 120 7.09 3.91 29.00
CA PRO A 120 6.69 5.24 28.57
C PRO A 120 7.76 6.01 27.80
N GLU A 121 9.01 5.54 27.75
CA GLU A 121 10.09 6.19 27.00
C GLU A 121 9.91 6.03 25.47
N PRO A 122 9.82 4.80 24.92
CA PRO A 122 9.59 4.60 23.49
C PRO A 122 8.11 4.73 23.10
N PHE A 123 7.17 4.55 24.04
CA PHE A 123 5.74 4.53 23.74
C PHE A 123 4.96 5.66 24.42
N PRO A 124 4.29 6.54 23.63
CA PRO A 124 3.42 7.56 24.18
C PRO A 124 2.28 6.98 25.03
N ARG A 125 1.82 7.70 26.05
CA ARG A 125 0.71 7.25 26.93
C ARG A 125 -0.56 6.83 26.17
N VAL A 126 -0.88 7.50 25.06
CA VAL A 126 -2.03 7.15 24.20
C VAL A 126 -1.86 5.79 23.51
N PHE A 127 -0.62 5.39 23.23
CA PHE A 127 -0.31 4.06 22.74
C PHE A 127 -0.55 3.03 23.86
N ILE A 128 -0.02 3.28 25.05
CA ILE A 128 -0.10 2.37 26.20
C ILE A 128 -1.57 2.18 26.64
N ASN A 129 -2.26 3.27 26.93
CA ASN A 129 -3.58 3.28 27.57
C ASN A 129 -4.74 3.30 26.57
N GLY A 130 -4.46 3.49 25.27
CA GLY A 130 -5.46 3.79 24.26
C GLY A 130 -5.89 5.27 24.27
N PRO A 131 -6.74 5.68 23.32
CA PRO A 131 -7.34 7.00 23.35
C PRO A 131 -8.16 7.13 24.62
N SER A 132 -7.75 8.00 25.53
CA SER A 132 -8.64 8.48 26.59
C SER A 132 -9.88 9.05 25.92
N ALA A 133 -11.06 8.49 26.21
CA ALA A 133 -12.30 9.10 25.75
C ALA A 133 -12.31 10.56 26.23
N ALA A 134 -12.40 11.50 25.30
CA ALA A 134 -12.65 12.89 25.66
C ALA A 134 -13.98 12.91 26.43
N THR A 135 -13.91 13.31 27.70
CA THR A 135 -15.07 13.52 28.56
C THR A 135 -15.82 14.76 28.11
#